data_AF-A0AA88IKC4-F1
#
_entry.id   AF-A0AA88IKC4-F1
#
_cell.length_a   1.000
_cell.length_b   1.000
_cell.length_c   1.000
_cell.angle_alpha   90.00
_cell.angle_beta   90.00
_cell.angle_gamma   90.00
#
_symmetry.space_group_name_H-M   'P 1'
#
loop_
_entity.id
_entity.type
_entity.pdbx_description
1 polymer ?
#
loop_
_entity_poly.entity_id
_entity_poly.type
_entity_poly.pdbx_seq_one_letter_code
_entity_poly.pdbx_strand_id
1 'polypeptide(L)'
;MVQEFIARMNSCGGLWNLVEVYWTQFQPLFVNESKKLTQNCVQQLFNIEWSPTGSNNKDQEEATIYLWEGWLMEIQEAGTDISFEDLLVFVTGADHIPPLGFPHPCTITFYDQEPGSRRIPYASTCSLTISLPRGVEEEQEFNDLMNTARKGSLGFGKV
;
A
#
# COMPACT_ATOMS: atom_id res chain seq x y z
N MET A 1 12.50 -15.00 -32.50
CA MET A 1 11.96 -14.82 -31.14
C MET A 1 12.89 -13.99 -30.26
N VAL A 2 14.08 -14.45 -29.86
CA VAL A 2 15.00 -13.65 -29.00
C VAL A 2 15.52 -12.37 -29.69
N GLN A 3 15.95 -12.45 -30.94
CA GLN A 3 16.44 -11.28 -31.69
C GLN A 3 15.37 -10.20 -31.89
N GLU A 4 14.12 -10.61 -32.06
CA GLU A 4 12.99 -9.69 -32.19
C GLU A 4 12.66 -9.04 -30.83
N PHE A 5 12.68 -9.81 -29.74
CA PHE A 5 12.54 -9.26 -28.39
C PHE A 5 13.62 -8.21 -28.08
N ILE A 6 14.89 -8.51 -28.40
CA ILE A 6 16.01 -7.58 -28.25
C ILE A 6 15.77 -6.32 -29.09
N ALA A 7 15.43 -6.46 -30.36
CA ALA A 7 15.16 -5.34 -31.25
C ALA A 7 14.01 -4.44 -30.73
N ARG A 8 12.93 -5.05 -30.23
CA ARG A 8 11.80 -4.33 -29.64
C ARG A 8 12.18 -3.63 -28.35
N MET A 9 12.90 -4.27 -27.46
CA MET A 9 13.34 -3.64 -26.21
C MET A 9 14.33 -2.50 -26.48
N ASN A 10 15.23 -2.67 -27.45
CA ASN A 10 16.12 -1.61 -27.92
C ASN A 10 15.39 -0.46 -28.65
N SER A 11 14.17 -0.65 -29.14
CA SER A 11 13.37 0.46 -29.68
C SER A 11 13.02 1.50 -28.59
N CYS A 12 13.05 1.11 -27.32
CA CYS A 12 12.96 2.00 -26.16
C CYS A 12 14.34 2.54 -25.78
N GLY A 13 14.97 3.33 -26.66
CA GLY A 13 16.21 4.04 -26.33
C GLY A 13 17.43 3.15 -26.06
N GLY A 14 17.49 1.95 -26.65
CA GLY A 14 18.62 1.02 -26.47
C GLY A 14 18.60 0.25 -25.14
N LEU A 15 17.42 0.06 -24.54
CA LEU A 15 17.27 -0.56 -23.23
C LEU A 15 17.96 -1.93 -23.09
N TRP A 16 17.91 -2.82 -24.10
CA TRP A 16 18.61 -4.11 -24.02
C TRP A 16 20.12 -3.95 -23.91
N ASN A 17 20.70 -3.00 -24.64
CA ASN A 17 22.13 -2.75 -24.55
C ASN A 17 22.52 -2.29 -23.13
N LEU A 18 21.67 -1.52 -22.46
CA LEU A 18 21.86 -1.15 -21.06
C LEU A 18 21.72 -2.35 -20.12
N VAL A 19 20.69 -3.17 -20.31
CA VAL A 19 20.46 -4.39 -19.51
C VAL A 19 21.65 -5.35 -19.63
N GLU A 20 22.20 -5.54 -20.83
CA GLU A 20 23.33 -6.45 -21.06
C GLU A 20 24.60 -5.98 -20.34
N VAL A 21 24.89 -4.67 -20.37
CA VAL A 21 26.06 -4.09 -19.70
C VAL A 21 25.88 -4.04 -18.19
N TYR A 22 24.67 -3.74 -17.71
CA TYR A 22 24.35 -3.49 -16.30
C TYR A 22 23.45 -4.58 -15.71
N TRP A 23 23.61 -5.84 -16.14
CA TRP A 23 22.65 -6.91 -15.87
C TRP A 23 22.43 -7.18 -14.38
N THR A 24 23.45 -6.98 -13.54
CA THR A 24 23.35 -7.14 -12.09
C THR A 24 22.46 -6.08 -11.45
N GLN A 25 22.45 -4.84 -11.99
CA GLN A 25 21.55 -3.79 -11.53
C GLN A 25 20.11 -4.02 -12.00
N PHE A 26 19.92 -4.65 -13.17
CA PHE A 26 18.60 -4.97 -13.72
C PHE A 26 18.03 -6.30 -13.20
N GLN A 27 18.84 -7.16 -12.56
CA GLN A 27 18.40 -8.44 -12.02
C GLN A 27 17.14 -8.33 -11.16
N PRO A 28 17.00 -7.38 -10.21
CA PRO A 28 15.81 -7.26 -9.38
C PRO A 28 14.53 -6.86 -10.15
N LEU A 29 14.67 -6.34 -11.38
CA LEU A 29 13.53 -5.98 -12.24
C LEU A 29 13.02 -7.18 -13.05
N PHE A 30 13.89 -8.13 -13.35
CA PHE A 30 13.58 -9.30 -14.20
C PHE A 30 13.46 -10.60 -13.42
N VAL A 31 13.92 -10.63 -12.18
CA VAL A 31 13.87 -11.79 -11.29
C VAL A 31 13.03 -11.43 -10.07
N ASN A 32 12.06 -12.27 -9.74
CA ASN A 32 11.26 -12.11 -8.54
C ASN A 32 12.09 -12.48 -7.31
N GLU A 33 12.61 -11.47 -6.61
CA GLU A 33 13.32 -11.61 -5.33
C GLU A 33 12.37 -11.36 -4.15
N SER A 34 11.14 -11.90 -4.19
CA SER A 34 10.07 -11.61 -3.23
C SER A 34 10.54 -11.75 -1.78
N LYS A 35 10.80 -10.61 -1.13
CA LYS A 35 11.00 -10.52 0.31
C LYS A 35 9.63 -10.47 0.95
N LYS A 36 9.39 -11.36 1.91
CA LYS A 36 8.18 -11.34 2.72
C LYS A 36 8.09 -10.00 3.44
N LEU A 37 6.98 -9.29 3.25
CA LEU A 37 6.74 -8.03 3.96
C LEU A 37 6.52 -8.31 5.46
N THR A 38 6.93 -7.36 6.28
CA THR A 38 6.68 -7.38 7.73
C THR A 38 5.92 -6.14 8.16
N GLN A 39 5.28 -6.19 9.32
CA GLN A 39 4.61 -5.03 9.92
C GLN A 39 5.53 -3.80 9.93
N ASN A 40 6.78 -3.98 10.39
CA ASN A 40 7.74 -2.87 10.47
C ASN A 40 8.08 -2.29 9.09
N CYS A 41 8.25 -3.16 8.08
CA CYS A 41 8.46 -2.71 6.71
C CYS A 41 7.28 -1.88 6.21
N VAL A 42 6.04 -2.34 6.47
CA VAL A 42 4.82 -1.65 6.02
C VAL A 42 4.64 -0.33 6.77
N GLN A 43 4.81 -0.29 8.08
CA GLN A 43 4.75 0.96 8.87
C GLN A 43 5.68 2.03 8.29
N GLN A 44 6.91 1.67 7.93
CA GLN A 44 7.90 2.59 7.36
C GLN A 44 7.55 3.10 5.96
N LEU A 45 6.59 2.49 5.27
CA LEU A 45 6.12 2.99 3.97
C LEU A 45 5.22 4.22 4.12
N PHE A 46 4.58 4.40 5.27
CA PHE A 46 3.54 5.41 5.45
C PHE A 46 4.02 6.62 6.26
N ASN A 47 3.71 7.80 5.73
CA ASN A 47 3.64 9.02 6.49
C ASN A 47 2.17 9.29 6.87
N ILE A 48 1.94 9.90 8.03
CA ILE A 48 0.60 10.22 8.50
C ILE A 48 0.39 11.74 8.44
N GLU A 49 -0.65 12.18 7.74
CA GLU A 49 -1.07 13.58 7.68
C GLU A 49 -2.02 13.89 8.82
N TRP A 50 -1.46 14.45 9.89
CA TRP A 50 -2.19 14.78 11.11
C TRP A 50 -2.89 16.14 11.04
N SER A 51 -4.04 16.23 11.71
CA SER A 51 -4.64 17.49 12.12
C SER A 51 -3.76 18.23 13.14
N PRO A 52 -3.97 19.54 13.35
CA PRO A 52 -3.20 20.33 14.31
C PRO A 52 -3.21 19.73 15.72
N THR A 53 -2.07 19.80 16.41
CA THR A 53 -1.90 19.33 17.79
C THR A 53 -2.92 19.98 18.74
N GLY A 54 -3.56 19.17 19.58
CA GLY A 54 -4.55 19.62 20.56
C GLY A 54 -5.95 19.86 19.99
N SER A 55 -6.20 19.47 18.73
CA SER A 55 -7.55 19.43 18.17
C SER A 55 -8.23 18.09 18.48
N ASN A 56 -9.56 18.10 18.65
CA ASN A 56 -10.33 16.86 18.79
C ASN A 56 -10.13 15.90 17.62
N ASN A 57 -9.85 16.44 16.42
CA ASN A 57 -9.54 15.62 15.25
C ASN A 57 -8.25 14.83 15.46
N LYS A 58 -7.20 15.44 16.02
CA LYS A 58 -5.94 14.75 16.28
C LYS A 58 -6.11 13.57 17.22
N ASP A 59 -6.90 13.73 18.29
CA ASP A 59 -7.17 12.66 19.25
C ASP A 59 -7.90 11.47 18.59
N GLN A 60 -8.88 11.77 17.72
CA GLN A 60 -9.61 10.76 16.96
C GLN A 60 -8.76 10.06 15.89
N GLU A 61 -7.86 10.80 15.25
CA GLU A 61 -6.89 10.25 14.31
C GLU A 61 -5.92 9.32 15.03
N GLU A 62 -5.48 9.66 16.25
CA GLU A 62 -4.57 8.83 17.06
C GLU A 62 -5.24 7.52 17.48
N ALA A 63 -6.51 7.57 17.88
CA ALA A 63 -7.30 6.37 18.15
C ALA A 63 -7.42 5.47 16.91
N THR A 64 -7.66 6.07 15.73
CA THR A 64 -7.75 5.33 14.46
C THR A 64 -6.41 4.69 14.09
N ILE A 65 -5.30 5.42 14.28
CA ILE A 65 -3.95 4.89 14.02
C ILE A 65 -3.61 3.76 14.98
N TYR A 66 -4.03 3.83 16.25
CA TYR A 66 -3.87 2.72 17.18
C TYR A 66 -4.53 1.44 16.65
N LEU A 67 -5.76 1.53 16.12
CA LEU A 67 -6.45 0.39 15.51
C LEU A 67 -5.77 -0.08 14.22
N TRP A 68 -5.29 0.84 13.37
CA TRP A 68 -4.50 0.50 12.19
C TRP A 68 -3.25 -0.29 12.55
N GLU A 69 -2.50 0.13 13.56
CA GLU A 69 -1.29 -0.55 14.01
C GLU A 69 -1.59 -1.94 14.60
N GLY A 70 -2.69 -2.06 15.34
CA GLY A 70 -3.21 -3.35 15.80
C GLY A 70 -3.53 -4.28 14.63
N TRP A 71 -4.25 -3.78 13.64
CA TRP A 71 -4.59 -4.56 12.44
C TRP A 71 -3.35 -5.01 11.66
N LEU A 72 -2.32 -4.17 11.52
CA LEU A 72 -1.05 -4.60 10.91
C LEU A 72 -0.36 -5.72 11.71
N MET A 73 -0.48 -5.71 13.05
CA MET A 73 0.02 -6.78 13.90
C MET A 73 -0.75 -8.09 13.67
N GLU A 74 -2.08 -8.03 13.57
CA GLU A 74 -2.89 -9.22 13.28
C GLU A 74 -2.53 -9.84 11.90
N ILE A 75 -2.26 -9.01 10.88
CA ILE A 75 -1.78 -9.46 9.56
C ILE A 75 -0.44 -10.21 9.70
N GLN A 76 0.50 -9.63 10.46
CA GLN A 76 1.82 -10.23 10.69
C GLN A 76 1.73 -11.60 11.37
N GLU A 77 0.82 -11.75 12.33
CA GLU A 77 0.57 -12.98 13.08
C GLU A 77 -0.31 -13.98 12.33
N ALA A 78 -0.76 -13.64 11.11
CA ALA A 78 -1.70 -14.41 10.31
C ALA A 78 -3.03 -14.67 11.04
N GLY A 79 -3.46 -13.73 11.88
CA GLY A 79 -4.76 -13.73 12.57
C GLY A 79 -5.93 -13.37 11.65
N THR A 80 -5.66 -12.94 10.41
CA THR A 80 -6.65 -12.46 9.44
C THR A 80 -6.52 -13.18 8.09
N ASP A 81 -7.52 -12.99 7.20
CA ASP A 81 -7.54 -13.55 5.84
C ASP A 81 -6.77 -12.70 4.81
N ILE A 82 -6.03 -11.68 5.27
CA ILE A 82 -5.36 -10.68 4.43
C ILE A 82 -3.83 -10.75 4.63
N SER A 83 -3.09 -10.53 3.54
CA SER A 83 -1.64 -10.39 3.55
C SER A 83 -1.18 -8.92 3.43
N PHE A 84 0.09 -8.65 3.73
CA PHE A 84 0.66 -7.32 3.47
C PHE A 84 0.73 -6.99 1.98
N GLU A 85 0.86 -8.01 1.14
CA GLU A 85 0.81 -7.88 -0.31
C GLU A 85 -0.58 -7.41 -0.78
N ASP A 86 -1.66 -7.93 -0.20
CA ASP A 86 -3.01 -7.46 -0.47
C ASP A 86 -3.21 -6.00 -0.07
N LEU A 87 -2.69 -5.61 1.10
CA LEU A 87 -2.73 -4.22 1.55
C LEU A 87 -1.92 -3.30 0.60
N LEU A 88 -0.76 -3.76 0.15
CA LEU A 88 0.07 -2.99 -0.76
C LEU A 88 -0.60 -2.81 -2.12
N VAL A 89 -1.27 -3.85 -2.64
CA VAL A 89 -2.08 -3.74 -3.87
C VAL A 89 -3.20 -2.73 -3.69
N PHE A 90 -3.90 -2.76 -2.55
CA PHE A 90 -4.97 -1.83 -2.26
C PHE A 90 -4.50 -0.36 -2.30
N VAL A 91 -3.33 -0.07 -1.71
CA VAL A 91 -2.84 1.32 -1.60
C VAL A 91 -2.05 1.78 -2.82
N THR A 92 -1.31 0.88 -3.47
CA THR A 92 -0.29 1.25 -4.47
C THR A 92 -0.54 0.64 -5.84
N GLY A 93 -1.41 -0.37 -5.93
CA GLY A 93 -1.60 -1.20 -7.12
C GLY A 93 -0.48 -2.23 -7.34
N ALA A 94 0.57 -2.23 -6.54
CA ALA A 94 1.69 -3.18 -6.59
C ALA A 94 1.63 -4.18 -5.44
N ASP A 95 1.98 -5.44 -5.73
CA ASP A 95 2.07 -6.54 -4.75
C ASP A 95 3.45 -6.66 -4.09
N HIS A 96 4.39 -5.78 -4.46
CA HIS A 96 5.73 -5.72 -3.88
C HIS A 96 6.25 -4.27 -3.88
N ILE A 97 7.19 -3.99 -2.98
CA ILE A 97 7.93 -2.74 -2.99
C ILE A 97 8.85 -2.75 -4.22
N PRO A 98 8.83 -1.72 -5.09
CA PRO A 98 9.71 -1.68 -6.26
C PRO A 98 11.20 -1.75 -5.83
N PRO A 99 12.11 -2.27 -6.68
CA PRO A 99 13.52 -2.42 -6.31
C PRO A 99 14.22 -1.11 -5.89
N LEU A 100 13.74 0.04 -6.37
CA LEU A 100 14.22 1.37 -6.01
C LEU A 100 13.33 2.08 -4.97
N GLY A 101 12.35 1.37 -4.41
CA GLY A 101 11.30 1.92 -3.56
C GLY A 101 10.22 2.66 -4.36
N PHE A 102 9.23 3.17 -3.64
CA PHE A 102 8.21 4.05 -4.20
C PHE A 102 8.77 5.46 -4.45
N PRO A 103 8.23 6.22 -5.43
CA PRO A 103 8.72 7.57 -5.75
C PRO A 103 8.62 8.56 -4.60
N HIS A 104 7.71 8.31 -3.65
CA HIS A 104 7.55 9.01 -2.39
C HIS A 104 6.90 8.06 -1.37
N PRO A 105 6.93 8.39 -0.06
CA PRO A 105 6.20 7.61 0.94
C PRO A 105 4.71 7.52 0.61
N CYS A 106 4.10 6.40 1.00
CA CYS A 106 2.66 6.30 1.06
C CYS A 106 2.14 7.25 2.14
N THR A 107 0.88 7.65 2.05
CA THR A 107 0.29 8.64 2.98
C THR A 107 -1.01 8.11 3.57
N ILE A 108 -1.15 8.21 4.89
CA ILE A 108 -2.41 8.04 5.61
C ILE A 108 -3.02 9.41 5.82
N THR A 109 -4.25 9.58 5.35
CA THR A 109 -5.09 10.76 5.54
C THR A 109 -6.37 10.38 6.27
N PHE A 110 -7.14 11.37 6.73
CA PHE A 110 -8.33 11.11 7.50
C PHE A 110 -9.56 11.89 7.02
N TYR A 111 -10.73 11.28 7.15
CA TYR A 111 -12.02 11.89 6.84
C TYR A 111 -13.02 11.69 8.00
N ASP A 112 -14.02 12.56 8.05
CA ASP A 112 -15.10 12.47 9.05
C ASP A 112 -16.23 11.58 8.54
N GLN A 113 -16.87 10.85 9.45
CA GLN A 113 -18.13 10.14 9.18
C GLN A 113 -19.30 11.09 9.44
N GLU A 114 -20.19 11.25 8.46
CA GLU A 114 -21.45 11.95 8.72
C GLU A 114 -22.39 11.08 9.56
N PRO A 115 -23.21 11.67 10.45
CA PRO A 115 -24.17 10.90 11.25
C PRO A 115 -25.08 10.04 10.38
N GLY A 116 -25.11 8.74 10.65
CA GLY A 116 -25.89 7.76 9.88
C GLY A 116 -25.26 7.31 8.56
N SER A 117 -24.07 7.80 8.22
CA SER A 117 -23.24 7.28 7.13
C SER A 117 -22.20 6.29 7.67
N ARG A 118 -21.84 5.30 6.84
CA ARG A 118 -20.73 4.38 7.09
C ARG A 118 -19.83 4.35 5.87
N ARG A 119 -19.05 5.40 5.68
CA ARG A 119 -18.07 5.45 4.60
C ARG A 119 -16.95 4.47 4.92
N ILE A 120 -16.55 3.68 3.92
CA ILE A 120 -15.45 2.74 4.04
C ILE A 120 -14.12 3.43 3.69
N PRO A 121 -12.99 2.97 4.26
CA PRO A 121 -11.66 3.36 3.82
C PRO A 121 -11.52 3.26 2.30
N TYR A 122 -10.73 4.14 1.72
CA TYR A 122 -10.47 4.14 0.28
C TYR A 122 -9.02 4.55 0.02
N ALA A 123 -8.50 4.13 -1.11
CA ALA A 123 -7.14 4.44 -1.51
C ALA A 123 -7.09 5.03 -2.92
N SER A 124 -6.04 5.82 -3.15
CA SER A 124 -5.67 6.35 -4.46
C SER A 124 -4.28 5.83 -4.79
N THR A 125 -4.24 4.85 -5.71
CA THR A 125 -2.98 4.19 -6.11
C THR A 125 -2.03 5.14 -6.81
N CYS A 126 -2.54 6.09 -7.59
CA CYS A 126 -1.73 7.10 -8.26
C CYS A 126 -1.01 8.04 -7.28
N SER A 127 -1.61 8.34 -6.13
CA SER A 127 -1.03 9.23 -5.11
C SER A 127 -0.44 8.49 -3.93
N LEU A 128 -0.48 7.14 -3.93
CA LEU A 128 -0.06 6.28 -2.82
C LEU A 128 -0.71 6.68 -1.50
N THR A 129 -2.00 7.00 -1.52
CA THR A 129 -2.72 7.53 -0.35
C THR A 129 -3.82 6.58 0.07
N ILE A 130 -3.92 6.31 1.37
CA ILE A 130 -5.09 5.70 1.99
C ILE A 130 -5.78 6.73 2.89
N SER A 131 -7.10 6.76 2.85
CA SER A 131 -7.91 7.61 3.71
C SER A 131 -8.67 6.75 4.72
N LEU A 132 -8.48 7.04 6.01
CA LEU A 132 -9.09 6.32 7.12
C LEU A 132 -10.17 7.18 7.81
N PRO A 133 -11.21 6.58 8.39
CA PRO A 133 -12.22 7.31 9.14
C PRO A 133 -11.67 7.81 10.48
N ARG A 134 -11.97 9.04 10.88
CA ARG A 134 -11.69 9.52 12.24
C ARG A 134 -12.65 8.90 13.24
N GLY A 135 -12.17 8.66 14.46
CA GLY A 135 -13.00 8.38 15.62
C GLY A 135 -13.60 6.98 15.64
N VAL A 136 -12.99 6.01 14.94
CA VAL A 136 -13.31 4.60 15.16
C VAL A 136 -12.66 4.17 16.47
N GLU A 137 -13.47 3.72 17.41
CA GLU A 137 -13.01 3.32 18.75
C GLU A 137 -12.97 1.79 18.91
N GLU A 138 -13.74 1.06 18.10
CA GLU A 138 -13.89 -0.39 18.20
C GLU A 138 -13.06 -1.12 17.13
N GLU A 139 -12.22 -2.06 17.58
CA GLU A 139 -11.34 -2.87 16.70
C GLU A 139 -12.13 -3.67 15.66
N GLN A 140 -13.22 -4.32 16.09
CA GLN A 140 -14.06 -5.08 15.16
C GLN A 140 -14.67 -4.19 14.07
N GLU A 141 -15.07 -2.97 14.42
CA GLU A 141 -15.62 -2.03 13.44
C GLU A 141 -14.56 -1.60 12.42
N PHE A 142 -13.35 -1.30 12.90
CA PHE A 142 -12.21 -0.96 12.04
C PHE A 142 -11.88 -2.11 11.07
N ASN A 143 -11.79 -3.33 11.61
CA ASN A 143 -11.50 -4.53 10.84
C ASN A 143 -12.58 -4.78 9.76
N ASP A 144 -13.85 -4.61 10.10
CA ASP A 144 -14.96 -4.75 9.14
C ASP A 144 -14.87 -3.70 8.02
N LEU A 145 -14.57 -2.45 8.37
CA LEU A 145 -14.41 -1.36 7.41
C LEU A 145 -13.27 -1.61 6.44
N MET A 146 -12.08 -1.99 6.95
CA MET A 146 -10.90 -2.30 6.13
C MET A 146 -11.13 -3.51 5.23
N ASN A 147 -11.73 -4.58 5.76
CA ASN A 147 -12.05 -5.76 4.98
C ASN A 147 -13.08 -5.48 3.88
N THR A 148 -14.07 -4.63 4.16
CA THR A 148 -15.07 -4.22 3.16
C THR A 148 -14.43 -3.40 2.05
N ALA A 149 -13.59 -2.42 2.39
CA ALA A 149 -12.86 -1.59 1.43
C ALA A 149 -11.96 -2.42 0.49
N ARG A 150 -11.22 -3.37 1.06
CA ARG A 150 -10.37 -4.27 0.29
C ARG A 150 -11.18 -5.19 -0.61
N LYS A 151 -12.23 -5.84 -0.09
CA LYS A 151 -13.05 -6.77 -0.88
C LYS A 151 -13.76 -6.03 -2.02
N GLY A 152 -14.18 -4.79 -1.80
CA GLY A 152 -14.77 -3.93 -2.83
C GLY A 152 -13.80 -3.44 -3.90
N SER A 153 -12.49 -3.52 -3.67
CA SER A 153 -11.46 -3.14 -4.64
C SER A 153 -10.84 -4.31 -5.41
N LEU A 154 -11.24 -5.56 -5.10
CA LEU A 154 -10.84 -6.76 -5.84
C LEU A 154 -11.23 -6.63 -7.33
N GLY A 155 -10.22 -6.51 -8.20
CA GLY A 155 -10.37 -6.24 -9.64
C GLY A 155 -9.72 -4.93 -10.11
N PHE A 156 -9.35 -4.04 -9.18
CA PHE A 156 -8.48 -2.88 -9.43
C PHE A 156 -7.10 -3.15 -8.85
N GLY A 157 -6.10 -3.34 -9.71
CA GLY A 157 -4.75 -3.77 -9.32
C GLY A 157 -4.11 -4.65 -10.39
N LYS A 158 -2.99 -5.32 -10.05
CA LYS A 158 -2.25 -6.20 -10.96
C LYS A 158 -3.19 -7.27 -11.57
N VAL A 159 -3.35 -7.22 -12.90
CA VAL A 159 -4.06 -8.23 -13.71
C VAL A 159 -3.08 -9.33 -14.12
#